data_AF-A0A0U5FQW4-F1
#
_entry.id   AF-A0A0U5FQW4-F1
#
_cell.length_a   1.000
_cell.length_b   1.000
_cell.length_c   1.000
_cell.angle_alpha   90.00
_cell.angle_beta   90.00
_cell.angle_gamma   90.00
#
_symmetry.space_group_name_H-M   'P 1'
#
loop_
_entity.id
_entity.type
_entity.pdbx_description
1 polymer ?
#
loop_
_entity_poly.entity_id
_entity_poly.type
_entity_poly.pdbx_seq_one_letter_code
_entity_poly.pdbx_strand_id
1 'polypeptide(L)'
;MMLVPFSYFPYLSIQNLCKLPPADVAYLESQRSFDVPVGDFLDRLISHYFLSVHPCLPIINEAEFWEMYRKGVTSSSCSLLVFQAMLFAASSYIPLNEAKAGGAESILRMRDSFYRRAKLLYDFRLEDDCLQLCQAAILLSYHCSSEDRLSNASWLALAIDHARTLNAHHYYRDSSQAYASPTTLKRLWWCIVIRDRLVALGMRRSLQIPPALFDPFSWAPLQLEDFEDEIHASEVYDPDTKTQLCGILTSLCHLAVAMTMLLTTLYPDSGYKGVATDHRLLLTRAGDIKARLNYWEEIIWSYFLHKLLIAIRL
;
A
#
# COMPACT_ATOMS: atom_id res chain seq x y z
N MET A 1 9.20 -22.59 -10.24
CA MET A 1 8.45 -21.43 -10.75
C MET A 1 8.94 -21.12 -12.13
N MET A 2 8.06 -21.21 -13.13
CA MET A 2 8.38 -20.79 -14.49
C MET A 2 8.36 -19.25 -14.54
N LEU A 3 9.41 -18.67 -15.11
CA LEU A 3 9.63 -17.25 -15.20
C LEU A 3 9.99 -16.90 -16.64
N VAL A 4 9.52 -15.74 -17.12
CA VAL A 4 9.91 -15.17 -18.41
C VAL A 4 10.27 -13.71 -18.24
N PRO A 5 11.09 -13.14 -19.14
CA PRO A 5 11.36 -11.71 -19.15
C PRO A 5 10.08 -10.89 -19.28
N PHE A 6 10.03 -9.72 -18.62
CA PHE A 6 8.86 -8.83 -18.63
C PHE A 6 8.42 -8.41 -20.04
N SER A 7 9.32 -8.44 -21.03
CA SER A 7 9.03 -8.11 -22.43
C SER A 7 7.98 -9.01 -23.08
N TYR A 8 7.66 -10.16 -22.48
CA TYR A 8 6.54 -11.01 -22.91
C TYR A 8 5.17 -10.43 -22.55
N PHE A 9 5.12 -9.41 -21.69
CA PHE A 9 3.90 -8.78 -21.21
C PHE A 9 3.81 -7.36 -21.79
N PRO A 10 2.92 -7.11 -22.77
CA PRO A 10 2.85 -5.83 -23.48
C PRO A 10 2.42 -4.66 -22.58
N TYR A 11 1.82 -4.96 -21.42
CA TYR A 11 1.39 -3.99 -20.43
C TYR A 11 2.48 -3.63 -19.41
N LEU A 12 3.63 -4.31 -19.39
CA LEU A 12 4.72 -3.98 -18.48
C LEU A 12 5.73 -3.05 -19.15
N SER A 13 6.13 -2.00 -18.42
CA SER A 13 7.07 -1.00 -18.91
C SER A 13 8.23 -0.79 -17.95
N ILE A 14 9.35 -0.33 -18.52
CA ILE A 14 10.55 0.07 -17.78
C ILE A 14 11.11 1.31 -18.45
N GLN A 15 11.33 2.39 -17.69
CA GLN A 15 11.64 3.70 -18.29
C GLN A 15 13.14 3.84 -18.60
N ASN A 16 13.98 3.48 -17.63
CA ASN A 16 15.40 3.85 -17.65
C ASN A 16 16.36 2.72 -18.02
N LEU A 17 15.86 1.60 -18.56
CA LEU A 17 16.73 0.46 -18.88
C LEU A 17 17.85 0.81 -19.87
N CYS A 18 17.56 1.66 -20.86
CA CYS A 18 18.55 2.12 -21.84
C CYS A 18 19.61 3.07 -21.27
N LYS A 19 19.38 3.64 -20.07
CA LYS A 19 20.33 4.55 -19.39
C LYS A 19 21.35 3.80 -18.53
N LEU A 20 21.15 2.50 -18.29
CA LEU A 20 22.04 1.70 -17.44
C LEU A 20 23.28 1.21 -18.19
N PRO A 21 24.45 1.18 -17.52
CA PRO A 21 25.62 0.48 -18.02
C PRO A 21 25.33 -1.02 -18.29
N PRO A 22 25.94 -1.64 -19.32
CA PRO A 22 25.73 -3.06 -19.62
C PRO A 22 26.03 -4.01 -18.46
N ALA A 23 27.00 -3.66 -17.61
CA ALA A 23 27.35 -4.45 -16.43
C ALA A 23 26.21 -4.48 -15.40
N ASP A 24 25.51 -3.35 -15.23
CA ASP A 24 24.37 -3.23 -14.32
C ASP A 24 23.17 -4.00 -14.85
N VAL A 25 22.92 -3.95 -16.17
CA VAL A 25 21.90 -4.76 -16.84
C VAL A 25 22.15 -6.25 -16.64
N ALA A 26 23.38 -6.71 -16.91
CA ALA A 26 23.76 -8.12 -16.73
C ALA A 26 23.64 -8.57 -15.26
N TYR A 27 23.96 -7.69 -14.30
CA TYR A 27 23.74 -7.96 -12.89
C TYR A 27 22.25 -8.13 -12.59
N LEU A 28 21.39 -7.20 -13.01
CA LEU A 28 19.94 -7.26 -12.81
C LEU A 28 19.31 -8.50 -13.44
N GLU A 29 19.75 -8.90 -14.64
CA GLU A 29 19.38 -10.16 -15.31
C GLU A 29 19.80 -11.38 -14.49
N SER A 30 21.03 -11.40 -13.98
CA SER A 30 21.51 -12.50 -13.11
C SER A 30 20.68 -12.64 -11.82
N GLN A 31 20.13 -11.53 -11.33
CA GLN A 31 19.24 -11.47 -10.17
C GLN A 31 17.77 -11.75 -10.52
N ARG A 32 17.45 -11.98 -11.79
CA ARG A 32 16.10 -12.19 -12.31
C ARG A 32 15.15 -11.03 -12.01
N SER A 33 15.68 -9.80 -11.97
CA SER A 33 14.90 -8.58 -11.66
C SER A 33 13.88 -8.26 -12.74
N PHE A 34 14.19 -8.66 -13.97
CA PHE A 34 13.34 -8.50 -15.15
C PHE A 34 12.35 -9.65 -15.37
N ASP A 35 12.39 -10.68 -14.54
CA ASP A 35 11.61 -11.89 -14.73
C ASP A 35 10.30 -11.87 -13.94
N VAL A 36 9.22 -12.28 -14.61
CA VAL A 36 7.86 -12.33 -14.08
C VAL A 36 7.31 -13.76 -14.21
N PRO A 37 6.52 -14.26 -13.24
CA PRO A 37 5.83 -15.55 -13.37
C PRO A 37 4.85 -15.55 -14.54
N VAL A 38 4.53 -16.73 -15.08
CA VAL A 38 3.59 -16.88 -16.21
C VAL A 38 2.42 -17.80 -15.87
N GLY A 39 1.35 -17.67 -16.64
CA GLY A 39 0.17 -18.55 -16.59
C GLY A 39 -0.62 -18.43 -15.28
N ASP A 40 -1.34 -19.50 -14.93
CA ASP A 40 -2.27 -19.54 -13.78
C ASP A 40 -1.64 -19.11 -12.45
N PHE A 41 -0.33 -19.28 -12.29
CA PHE A 41 0.34 -18.86 -11.07
C PHE A 41 0.44 -17.33 -10.95
N LEU A 42 0.66 -16.64 -12.07
CA LEU A 42 0.61 -15.18 -12.10
C LEU A 42 -0.82 -14.69 -11.82
N ASP A 43 -1.81 -15.28 -12.48
CA ASP A 43 -3.23 -14.93 -12.28
C ASP A 43 -3.62 -15.05 -10.80
N ARG A 44 -3.23 -16.14 -10.13
CA ARG A 44 -3.45 -16.31 -8.68
C ARG A 44 -2.75 -15.25 -7.83
N LEU A 45 -1.50 -14.91 -8.13
CA LEU A 45 -0.78 -13.83 -7.44
C LEU A 45 -1.52 -12.49 -7.55
N ILE A 46 -1.99 -12.15 -8.75
CA ILE A 46 -2.75 -10.92 -8.99
C ILE A 46 -4.11 -10.96 -8.28
N SER A 47 -4.84 -12.08 -8.37
CA SER A 47 -6.10 -12.23 -7.64
C SER A 47 -5.89 -12.08 -6.13
N HIS A 48 -4.83 -12.66 -5.55
CA HIS A 48 -4.51 -12.47 -4.14
C HIS A 48 -4.09 -11.06 -3.76
N TYR A 49 -3.50 -10.29 -4.69
CA TYR A 49 -3.27 -8.87 -4.48
C TYR A 49 -4.60 -8.14 -4.25
N PHE A 50 -5.56 -8.29 -5.17
CA PHE A 50 -6.86 -7.61 -5.08
C PHE A 50 -7.75 -8.16 -3.96
N LEU A 51 -7.63 -9.45 -3.65
CA LEU A 51 -8.38 -10.11 -2.58
C LEU A 51 -7.84 -9.78 -1.18
N SER A 52 -6.55 -9.52 -1.00
CA SER A 52 -5.96 -9.46 0.35
C SER A 52 -5.19 -8.19 0.67
N VAL A 53 -4.63 -7.52 -0.34
CA VAL A 53 -3.83 -6.30 -0.16
C VAL A 53 -4.67 -5.06 -0.46
N HIS A 54 -5.31 -5.03 -1.63
CA HIS A 54 -6.08 -3.88 -2.14
C HIS A 54 -7.15 -3.36 -1.17
N PRO A 55 -7.94 -4.19 -0.44
CA PRO A 55 -9.00 -3.67 0.43
C PRO A 55 -8.51 -2.74 1.55
N CYS A 56 -7.25 -2.86 1.96
CA CYS A 56 -6.62 -2.01 2.98
C CYS A 56 -5.57 -1.04 2.38
N LEU A 57 -5.26 -1.18 1.09
CA LEU A 57 -4.22 -0.45 0.39
C LEU A 57 -4.56 -0.25 -1.10
N PRO A 58 -5.68 0.42 -1.46
CA PRO A 58 -6.11 0.56 -2.84
C PRO A 58 -5.36 1.70 -3.55
N ILE A 59 -4.06 1.51 -3.72
CA ILE A 59 -3.18 2.46 -4.41
C ILE A 59 -3.11 2.22 -5.92
N ILE A 60 -3.59 1.06 -6.37
CA ILE A 60 -3.72 0.66 -7.77
C ILE A 60 -5.21 0.63 -8.09
N ASN A 61 -5.60 1.27 -9.19
CA ASN A 61 -6.96 1.19 -9.70
C ASN A 61 -7.21 -0.23 -10.25
N GLU A 62 -8.09 -0.99 -9.59
CA GLU A 62 -8.39 -2.37 -9.96
C GLU A 62 -9.06 -2.48 -11.32
N ALA A 63 -10.00 -1.58 -11.65
CA ALA A 63 -10.70 -1.59 -12.93
C ALA A 63 -9.71 -1.40 -14.09
N GLU A 64 -8.89 -0.36 -14.00
CA GLU A 64 -7.85 -0.06 -15.00
C GLU A 64 -6.82 -1.20 -15.08
N PHE A 65 -6.46 -1.78 -13.93
CA PHE A 65 -5.50 -2.87 -13.89
C PHE A 65 -6.03 -4.14 -14.57
N TRP A 66 -7.27 -4.57 -14.28
CA TRP A 66 -7.83 -5.77 -14.92
C TRP A 66 -8.03 -5.56 -16.42
N GLU A 67 -8.49 -4.38 -16.83
CA GLU A 67 -8.59 -4.04 -18.24
C GLU A 67 -7.23 -4.16 -18.95
N MET A 68 -6.19 -3.56 -18.37
CA MET A 68 -4.81 -3.65 -18.87
C MET A 68 -4.30 -5.11 -18.88
N TYR A 69 -4.47 -5.83 -17.77
CA TYR A 69 -3.94 -7.18 -17.55
C TYR A 69 -4.58 -8.22 -18.49
N ARG A 70 -5.90 -8.13 -18.73
CA ARG A 70 -6.65 -9.08 -19.56
C ARG A 70 -6.56 -8.76 -21.05
N LYS A 71 -6.72 -7.50 -21.42
CA LYS A 71 -6.81 -7.10 -22.83
C LYS A 71 -5.44 -6.79 -23.44
N GLY A 72 -4.38 -6.69 -22.63
CA GLY A 72 -3.05 -6.30 -23.08
C GLY A 72 -3.04 -4.92 -23.74
N VAL A 73 -3.97 -4.05 -23.34
CA VAL A 73 -4.17 -2.73 -23.93
C VAL A 73 -2.95 -1.87 -23.60
N THR A 74 -2.34 -1.28 -24.63
CA THR A 74 -1.10 -0.50 -24.52
C THR A 74 -1.31 0.95 -24.12
N SER A 75 -2.56 1.43 -24.04
CA SER A 75 -2.86 2.82 -23.62
C SER A 75 -2.64 3.06 -22.13
N SER A 76 -2.62 1.99 -21.32
CA SER A 76 -2.20 2.00 -19.92
C SER A 76 -1.08 0.97 -19.76
N SER A 77 0.01 1.35 -19.11
CA SER A 77 1.12 0.43 -18.79
C SER A 77 1.39 0.45 -17.29
N CYS A 78 1.77 -0.70 -16.74
CA CYS A 78 2.19 -0.86 -15.36
C CYS A 78 3.71 -0.90 -15.30
N SER A 79 4.29 -0.06 -14.44
CA SER A 79 5.72 -0.12 -14.15
C SER A 79 6.10 -1.50 -13.62
N LEU A 80 7.16 -2.08 -14.19
CA LEU A 80 7.69 -3.35 -13.71
C LEU A 80 8.06 -3.30 -12.23
N LEU A 81 8.52 -2.14 -11.74
CA LEU A 81 8.82 -1.93 -10.32
C LEU A 81 7.56 -2.11 -9.45
N VAL A 82 6.47 -1.44 -9.82
CA VAL A 82 5.19 -1.54 -9.12
C VAL A 82 4.66 -2.98 -9.19
N PHE A 83 4.72 -3.59 -10.37
CA PHE A 83 4.26 -4.96 -10.58
C PHE A 83 5.01 -5.96 -9.70
N GLN A 84 6.35 -5.92 -9.65
CA GLN A 84 7.14 -6.77 -8.75
C GLN A 84 6.81 -6.51 -7.27
N ALA A 85 6.55 -5.26 -6.89
CA ALA A 85 6.12 -4.91 -5.53
C ALA A 85 4.71 -5.45 -5.20
N MET A 86 3.80 -5.51 -6.17
CA MET A 86 2.48 -6.16 -6.04
C MET A 86 2.65 -7.66 -5.82
N LEU A 87 3.47 -8.34 -6.62
CA LEU A 87 3.76 -9.78 -6.45
C LEU A 87 4.38 -10.07 -5.08
N PHE A 88 5.29 -9.21 -4.63
CA PHE A 88 5.85 -9.26 -3.28
C PHE A 88 4.75 -9.17 -2.21
N ALA A 89 3.89 -8.16 -2.27
CA ALA A 89 2.83 -7.98 -1.27
C ALA A 89 1.84 -9.16 -1.26
N ALA A 90 1.40 -9.59 -2.44
CA ALA A 90 0.45 -10.68 -2.61
C ALA A 90 1.00 -12.04 -2.14
N SER A 91 2.30 -12.27 -2.28
CA SER A 91 2.93 -13.55 -1.94
C SER A 91 2.68 -14.00 -0.49
N SER A 92 2.45 -13.07 0.44
CA SER A 92 2.16 -13.38 1.85
C SER A 92 0.79 -14.01 2.08
N TYR A 93 -0.11 -13.94 1.08
CA TYR A 93 -1.51 -14.36 1.18
C TYR A 93 -1.82 -15.62 0.37
N ILE A 94 -0.84 -16.11 -0.41
CA ILE A 94 -1.02 -17.32 -1.22
C ILE A 94 -0.97 -18.58 -0.35
N PRO A 95 -1.93 -19.51 -0.50
CA PRO A 95 -1.89 -20.81 0.15
C PRO A 95 -0.63 -21.62 -0.22
N LEU A 96 -0.05 -22.33 0.76
CA LEU A 96 1.21 -23.05 0.56
C LEU A 96 1.15 -24.10 -0.56
N ASN A 97 0.01 -24.77 -0.73
CA ASN A 97 -0.24 -25.74 -1.80
C ASN A 97 -0.15 -25.06 -3.19
N GLU A 98 -0.72 -23.87 -3.35
CA GLU A 98 -0.68 -23.12 -4.60
C GLU A 98 0.71 -22.57 -4.90
N ALA A 99 1.41 -22.06 -3.87
CA ALA A 99 2.80 -21.64 -3.99
C ALA A 99 3.69 -22.80 -4.46
N LYS A 100 3.54 -24.00 -3.88
CA LYS A 100 4.26 -25.21 -4.30
C LYS A 100 3.89 -25.65 -5.71
N ALA A 101 2.62 -25.60 -6.09
CA ALA A 101 2.17 -25.90 -7.46
C ALA A 101 2.75 -24.92 -8.49
N GLY A 102 2.90 -23.65 -8.11
CA GLY A 102 3.65 -22.64 -8.87
C GLY A 102 5.17 -22.86 -8.86
N GLY A 103 5.66 -23.89 -8.17
CA GLY A 103 7.08 -24.25 -8.06
C GLY A 103 7.89 -23.31 -7.17
N ALA A 104 7.27 -22.69 -6.17
CA ALA A 104 7.98 -22.06 -5.07
C ALA A 104 8.39 -23.10 -4.03
N GLU A 105 9.60 -22.97 -3.49
CA GLU A 105 10.10 -23.85 -2.43
C GLU A 105 9.42 -23.55 -1.08
N SER A 106 9.24 -22.27 -0.78
CA SER A 106 8.48 -21.78 0.36
C SER A 106 7.91 -20.39 0.07
N ILE A 107 6.84 -20.02 0.77
CA ILE A 107 6.26 -18.67 0.70
C ILE A 107 7.31 -17.62 1.06
N LEU A 108 8.11 -17.86 2.10
CA LEU A 108 9.14 -16.92 2.55
C LEU A 108 10.18 -16.65 1.45
N ARG A 109 10.76 -17.70 0.84
CA ARG A 109 11.76 -17.54 -0.24
C ARG A 109 11.18 -16.87 -1.48
N MET A 110 9.93 -17.17 -1.81
CA MET A 110 9.23 -16.54 -2.93
C MET A 110 9.02 -15.05 -2.67
N ARG A 111 8.50 -14.70 -1.49
CA ARG A 111 8.31 -13.32 -1.05
C ARG A 111 9.62 -12.54 -1.09
N ASP A 112 10.69 -13.11 -0.53
CA ASP A 112 12.00 -12.46 -0.48
C ASP A 112 12.61 -12.31 -1.89
N SER A 113 12.32 -13.24 -2.81
CA SER A 113 12.72 -13.11 -4.22
C SER A 113 12.01 -11.93 -4.89
N PHE A 114 10.69 -11.81 -4.78
CA PHE A 114 9.95 -10.68 -5.36
C PHE A 114 10.35 -9.34 -4.72
N TYR A 115 10.55 -9.31 -3.40
CA TYR A 115 11.08 -8.14 -2.69
C TYR A 115 12.43 -7.71 -3.26
N ARG A 116 13.38 -8.66 -3.39
CA ARG A 116 14.72 -8.37 -3.91
C ARG A 116 14.67 -7.82 -5.34
N ARG A 117 13.82 -8.38 -6.21
CA ARG A 117 13.63 -7.89 -7.59
C ARG A 117 13.12 -6.45 -7.59
N ALA A 118 12.03 -6.17 -6.88
CA ALA A 118 11.47 -4.82 -6.79
C ALA A 118 12.47 -3.82 -6.19
N LYS A 119 13.17 -4.20 -5.11
CA LYS A 119 14.20 -3.37 -4.51
C LYS A 119 15.34 -3.05 -5.48
N LEU A 120 15.81 -4.02 -6.26
CA LEU A 120 16.86 -3.79 -7.26
C LEU A 120 16.38 -2.83 -8.36
N LEU A 121 15.15 -2.97 -8.83
CA LEU A 121 14.57 -2.03 -9.80
C LEU A 121 14.52 -0.59 -9.25
N TYR A 122 14.19 -0.44 -7.96
CA TYR A 122 14.20 0.85 -7.27
C TYR A 122 15.63 1.42 -7.10
N ASP A 123 16.55 0.61 -6.56
CA ASP A 123 17.93 1.02 -6.26
C ASP A 123 18.69 1.46 -7.52
N PHE A 124 18.47 0.76 -8.64
CA PHE A 124 19.06 1.09 -9.95
C PHE A 124 18.29 2.19 -10.71
N ARG A 125 17.28 2.81 -10.08
CA ARG A 125 16.49 3.94 -10.63
C ARG A 125 15.90 3.62 -12.00
N LEU A 126 15.31 2.43 -12.14
CA LEU A 126 14.65 2.02 -13.37
C LEU A 126 13.27 2.69 -13.59
N GLU A 127 12.81 3.42 -12.58
CA GLU A 127 11.58 4.21 -12.55
C GLU A 127 11.89 5.65 -12.12
N ASP A 128 11.31 6.63 -12.80
CA ASP A 128 11.42 8.07 -12.49
C ASP A 128 10.06 8.67 -12.08
N ASP A 129 8.95 8.01 -12.43
CA ASP A 129 7.61 8.49 -12.12
C ASP A 129 7.36 8.42 -10.60
N CYS A 130 7.12 9.59 -9.98
CA CYS A 130 6.94 9.69 -8.53
C CYS A 130 5.70 8.95 -8.03
N LEU A 131 4.63 8.82 -8.83
CA LEU A 131 3.45 8.04 -8.46
C LEU A 131 3.80 6.56 -8.39
N GLN A 132 4.51 6.04 -9.41
CA GLN A 132 4.92 4.64 -9.47
C GLN A 132 5.97 4.31 -8.38
N LEU A 133 6.93 5.21 -8.16
CA LEU A 133 7.89 5.11 -7.05
C LEU A 133 7.18 5.11 -5.69
N CYS A 134 6.17 5.95 -5.51
CA CYS A 134 5.39 6.00 -4.28
C CYS A 134 4.59 4.70 -4.06
N GLN A 135 3.90 4.22 -5.10
CA GLN A 135 3.11 2.98 -5.06
C GLN A 135 4.01 1.77 -4.72
N ALA A 136 5.17 1.67 -5.35
CA ALA A 136 6.13 0.63 -5.05
C ALA A 136 6.67 0.74 -3.62
N ALA A 137 7.07 1.93 -3.18
CA ALA A 137 7.63 2.14 -1.85
C ALA A 137 6.62 1.78 -0.74
N ILE A 138 5.35 2.17 -0.87
CA ILE A 138 4.34 1.81 0.14
C ILE A 138 4.06 0.30 0.15
N LEU A 139 4.06 -0.38 -1.00
CA LEU A 139 3.98 -1.85 -1.04
C LEU A 139 5.18 -2.49 -0.36
N LEU A 140 6.40 -2.04 -0.66
CA LEU A 140 7.64 -2.53 -0.06
C LEU A 140 7.73 -2.25 1.45
N SER A 141 6.95 -1.30 1.97
CA SER A 141 6.83 -1.09 3.42
C SER A 141 6.26 -2.30 4.18
N TYR A 142 5.66 -3.27 3.48
CA TYR A 142 5.25 -4.57 4.03
C TYR A 142 6.42 -5.52 4.28
N HIS A 143 7.62 -5.18 3.81
CA HIS A 143 8.80 -5.97 4.11
C HIS A 143 9.19 -5.82 5.57
N CYS A 144 9.26 -6.97 6.26
CA CYS A 144 9.76 -7.07 7.61
C CYS A 144 10.60 -8.34 7.70
N SER A 145 11.88 -8.18 8.04
CA SER A 145 12.79 -9.28 8.32
C SER A 145 13.31 -9.15 9.75
N SER A 146 13.67 -10.27 10.38
CA SER A 146 14.37 -10.25 11.67
C SER A 146 15.73 -9.56 11.59
N GLU A 147 16.35 -9.61 10.40
CA GLU A 147 17.67 -9.04 10.10
C GLU A 147 17.58 -7.53 9.82
N ASP A 148 16.51 -7.10 9.14
CA ASP A 148 16.25 -5.68 8.86
C ASP A 148 14.90 -5.25 9.44
N ARG A 149 14.97 -4.82 10.70
CA ARG A 149 13.80 -4.34 11.45
C ARG A 149 13.38 -2.92 11.01
N LEU A 150 14.23 -2.18 10.30
CA LEU A 150 13.98 -0.79 9.90
C LEU A 150 13.49 -0.67 8.45
N SER A 151 13.55 -1.73 7.66
CA SER A 151 13.09 -1.76 6.26
C SER A 151 11.69 -1.17 6.09
N ASN A 152 10.70 -1.60 6.89
CA ASN A 152 9.34 -1.10 6.79
C ASN A 152 9.24 0.43 6.94
N ALA A 153 9.95 0.98 7.93
CA ALA A 153 9.98 2.41 8.22
C ALA A 153 10.73 3.18 7.12
N SER A 154 11.82 2.61 6.59
CA SER A 154 12.60 3.23 5.52
C SER A 154 11.80 3.32 4.23
N TRP A 155 11.12 2.25 3.83
CA TRP A 155 10.23 2.27 2.67
C TRP A 155 9.03 3.19 2.85
N LEU A 156 8.47 3.24 4.05
CA LEU A 156 7.41 4.20 4.37
C LEU A 156 7.91 5.65 4.26
N ALA A 157 9.12 5.95 4.72
CA ALA A 157 9.72 7.28 4.59
C ALA A 157 9.85 7.68 3.11
N LEU A 158 10.33 6.75 2.27
CA LEU A 158 10.44 6.96 0.82
C LEU A 158 9.05 7.17 0.17
N ALA A 159 8.03 6.43 0.59
CA ALA A 159 6.67 6.63 0.11
C ALA A 159 6.12 8.03 0.49
N ILE A 160 6.39 8.49 1.72
CA ILE A 160 6.01 9.84 2.18
C ILE A 160 6.70 10.91 1.32
N ASP A 161 7.98 10.74 1.02
CA ASP A 161 8.76 11.69 0.22
C ASP A 161 8.23 11.80 -1.23
N HIS A 162 7.99 10.65 -1.86
CA HIS A 162 7.40 10.59 -3.21
C HIS A 162 5.98 11.20 -3.24
N ALA A 163 5.15 10.89 -2.24
CA ALA A 163 3.82 11.48 -2.12
C ALA A 163 3.84 13.00 -1.90
N ARG A 164 4.85 13.52 -1.20
CA ARG A 164 5.04 14.98 -1.04
C ARG A 164 5.45 15.64 -2.35
N THR A 165 6.34 15.00 -3.11
CA THR A 165 6.74 15.46 -4.45
C THR A 165 5.54 15.55 -5.39
N LEU A 166 4.59 14.63 -5.28
CA LEU A 166 3.31 14.66 -6.01
C LEU A 166 2.27 15.65 -5.46
N ASN A 167 2.56 16.34 -4.35
CA ASN A 167 1.58 17.13 -3.58
C ASN A 167 0.35 16.32 -3.12
N ALA A 168 0.48 15.00 -2.93
CA ALA A 168 -0.63 14.15 -2.53
C ALA A 168 -1.21 14.53 -1.15
N HIS A 169 -0.39 15.03 -0.24
CA HIS A 169 -0.82 15.60 1.05
C HIS A 169 -1.71 16.84 0.95
N HIS A 170 -1.80 17.44 -0.24
CA HIS A 170 -2.68 18.57 -0.57
C HIS A 170 -3.74 18.20 -1.63
N TYR A 171 -4.14 16.92 -1.72
CA TYR A 171 -5.11 16.41 -2.71
C TYR A 171 -6.44 17.19 -2.76
N TYR A 172 -6.81 17.88 -1.69
CA TYR A 172 -8.04 18.66 -1.53
C TYR A 172 -7.95 20.08 -2.10
N ARG A 173 -6.75 20.52 -2.52
CA ARG A 173 -6.54 21.83 -3.16
C ARG A 173 -6.72 21.71 -4.67
N ASP A 174 -7.17 22.80 -5.29
CA ASP A 174 -7.51 22.86 -6.71
C ASP A 174 -6.38 22.32 -7.60
N SER A 175 -6.69 21.30 -8.40
CA SER A 175 -5.72 20.37 -9.00
C SER A 175 -5.30 20.76 -10.42
N SER A 176 -5.27 22.05 -10.73
CA SER A 176 -4.91 22.55 -12.07
C SER A 176 -3.49 22.20 -12.53
N GLN A 177 -2.63 21.70 -11.63
CA GLN A 177 -1.22 21.35 -11.89
C GLN A 177 -0.84 19.92 -11.45
N ALA A 178 -1.81 19.04 -11.15
CA ALA A 178 -1.52 17.71 -10.64
C ALA A 178 -1.12 16.73 -11.77
N TYR A 179 -0.05 15.95 -11.55
CA TYR A 179 0.42 14.88 -12.45
C TYR A 179 -0.48 13.63 -12.43
N ALA A 180 -1.41 13.54 -11.47
CA ALA A 180 -2.34 12.43 -11.29
C ALA A 180 -3.72 12.95 -10.89
N SER A 181 -4.75 12.11 -11.02
CA SER A 181 -6.11 12.49 -10.63
C SER A 181 -6.18 12.81 -9.12
N PRO A 182 -7.04 13.77 -8.69
CA PRO A 182 -7.25 14.06 -7.28
C PRO A 182 -7.63 12.82 -6.46
N THR A 183 -8.43 11.92 -7.04
CA THR A 183 -8.82 10.64 -6.43
C THR A 183 -7.62 9.74 -6.19
N THR A 184 -6.72 9.59 -7.18
CA THR A 184 -5.48 8.81 -7.04
C THR A 184 -4.59 9.38 -5.93
N LEU A 185 -4.41 10.70 -5.89
CA LEU A 185 -3.62 11.36 -4.86
C LEU A 185 -4.23 11.19 -3.46
N LYS A 186 -5.55 11.28 -3.35
CA LYS A 186 -6.29 11.03 -2.11
C LYS A 186 -6.14 9.59 -1.64
N ARG A 187 -6.37 8.60 -2.52
CA ARG A 187 -6.16 7.15 -2.23
C ARG A 187 -4.75 6.91 -1.72
N LEU A 188 -3.75 7.41 -2.44
CA LEU A 188 -2.34 7.25 -2.10
C LEU A 188 -2.00 7.86 -0.73
N TRP A 189 -2.39 9.11 -0.48
CA TRP A 189 -2.09 9.79 0.78
C TRP A 189 -2.74 9.10 1.99
N TRP A 190 -4.02 8.72 1.89
CA TRP A 190 -4.70 8.03 2.98
C TRP A 190 -4.13 6.63 3.25
N CYS A 191 -3.72 5.90 2.20
CA CYS A 191 -2.99 4.64 2.35
C CYS A 191 -1.69 4.82 3.14
N ILE A 192 -0.91 5.87 2.85
CA ILE A 192 0.33 6.19 3.57
C ILE A 192 0.02 6.53 5.04
N VAL A 193 -1.00 7.34 5.30
CA VAL A 193 -1.40 7.70 6.67
C VAL A 193 -1.78 6.46 7.47
N ILE A 194 -2.65 5.61 6.93
CA ILE A 194 -3.05 4.34 7.57
C ILE A 194 -1.80 3.50 7.84
N ARG A 195 -0.93 3.34 6.83
CA ARG A 195 0.29 2.54 6.95
C ARG A 195 1.22 3.07 8.04
N ASP A 196 1.42 4.38 8.14
CA ASP A 196 2.26 4.99 9.18
C ASP A 196 1.71 4.70 10.58
N ARG A 197 0.38 4.77 10.77
CA ARG A 197 -0.23 4.49 12.07
C ARG A 197 -0.11 3.01 12.44
N LEU A 198 -0.30 2.10 11.47
CA LEU A 198 -0.17 0.67 11.69
C LEU A 198 1.27 0.25 11.97
N VAL A 199 2.25 0.80 11.24
CA VAL A 199 3.68 0.52 11.48
C VAL A 199 4.11 1.06 12.84
N ALA A 200 3.73 2.29 13.20
CA ALA A 200 4.04 2.87 14.50
C ALA A 200 3.44 2.06 15.66
N LEU A 201 2.18 1.63 15.53
CA LEU A 201 1.54 0.78 16.53
C LEU A 201 2.22 -0.59 16.64
N GLY A 202 2.38 -1.30 15.51
CA GLY A 202 2.89 -2.67 15.48
C GLY A 202 4.37 -2.77 15.83
N MET A 203 5.17 -1.77 15.45
CA MET A 203 6.62 -1.76 15.68
C MET A 203 7.04 -0.93 16.90
N ARG A 204 6.08 -0.29 17.59
CA ARG A 204 6.29 0.54 18.79
C ARG A 204 7.26 1.71 18.53
N ARG A 205 6.96 2.50 17.50
CA ARG A 205 7.79 3.61 17.03
C ARG A 205 6.98 4.89 16.90
N SER A 206 7.69 6.02 16.85
CA SER A 206 7.10 7.33 16.58
C SER A 206 6.54 7.40 15.16
N LEU A 207 5.50 8.22 14.98
CA LEU A 207 4.91 8.51 13.67
C LEU A 207 5.91 9.24 12.76
N GLN A 208 5.91 8.92 11.46
CA GLN A 208 6.66 9.69 10.48
C GLN A 208 5.86 10.87 9.89
N ILE A 209 4.53 10.80 9.93
CA ILE A 209 3.66 11.95 9.64
C ILE A 209 3.09 12.47 10.96
N PRO A 210 3.73 13.47 11.59
CA PRO A 210 3.27 14.04 12.86
C PRO A 210 1.95 14.81 12.69
N PRO A 211 1.21 15.06 13.78
CA PRO A 211 -0.04 15.82 13.75
C PRO A 211 0.08 17.21 13.12
N ALA A 212 1.25 17.87 13.25
CA ALA A 212 1.49 19.17 12.63
C ALA A 212 1.46 19.14 11.09
N LEU A 213 1.66 17.96 10.49
CA LEU A 213 1.64 17.72 9.05
C LEU A 213 0.43 16.85 8.65
N PHE A 214 -0.54 16.68 9.55
CA PHE A 214 -1.74 15.90 9.31
C PHE A 214 -2.94 16.60 9.97
N ASP A 215 -3.73 17.32 9.18
CA ASP A 215 -4.95 17.96 9.67
C ASP A 215 -6.19 17.10 9.33
N PRO A 216 -6.64 16.23 10.25
CA PRO A 216 -7.77 15.35 9.98
C PRO A 216 -9.11 16.08 9.88
N PHE A 217 -9.20 17.34 10.32
CA PHE A 217 -10.46 18.08 10.28
C PHE A 217 -10.69 18.76 8.93
N SER A 218 -9.61 19.13 8.26
CA SER A 218 -9.67 19.72 6.92
C SER A 218 -9.68 18.67 5.80
N TRP A 219 -9.32 17.41 6.10
CA TRP A 219 -9.06 16.38 5.09
C TRP A 219 -10.14 15.30 5.13
N ALA A 220 -11.03 15.31 4.15
CA ALA A 220 -12.08 14.29 4.04
C ALA A 220 -11.46 12.90 3.84
N PRO A 221 -11.83 11.89 4.64
CA PRO A 221 -11.34 10.52 4.50
C PRO A 221 -11.75 9.90 3.16
N LEU A 222 -11.20 8.73 2.85
CA LEU A 222 -11.67 7.94 1.71
C LEU A 222 -13.16 7.58 1.91
N GLN A 223 -13.95 7.78 0.87
CA GLN A 223 -15.38 7.50 0.79
C GLN A 223 -15.67 6.59 -0.41
N LEU A 224 -16.93 6.16 -0.56
CA LEU A 224 -17.35 5.27 -1.63
C LEU A 224 -17.15 5.90 -3.03
N GLU A 225 -17.37 7.21 -3.16
CA GLU A 225 -17.23 7.94 -4.42
C GLU A 225 -15.78 7.93 -4.91
N ASP A 226 -14.82 7.80 -4.00
CA ASP A 226 -13.42 7.65 -4.36
C ASP A 226 -13.13 6.29 -5.00
N PHE A 227 -14.09 5.37 -5.15
CA PHE A 227 -13.92 4.02 -5.73
C PHE A 227 -15.00 3.65 -6.75
N GLU A 228 -15.84 4.60 -7.17
CA GLU A 228 -17.02 4.35 -8.01
C GLU A 228 -16.69 3.57 -9.30
N ASP A 229 -15.52 3.85 -9.88
CA ASP A 229 -15.00 3.23 -11.10
C ASP A 229 -14.59 1.76 -10.93
N GLU A 230 -14.31 1.31 -9.71
CA GLU A 230 -13.85 -0.05 -9.42
C GLU A 230 -14.95 -0.98 -8.90
N ILE A 231 -16.05 -0.44 -8.36
CA ILE A 231 -17.09 -1.23 -7.66
C ILE A 231 -17.65 -2.36 -8.53
N HIS A 232 -17.88 -2.09 -9.81
CA HIS A 232 -18.48 -3.04 -10.76
C HIS A 232 -17.46 -3.77 -11.65
N ALA A 233 -16.18 -3.41 -11.57
CA ALA A 233 -15.13 -3.92 -12.44
C ALA A 233 -14.19 -4.92 -11.74
N SER A 234 -14.41 -5.19 -10.46
CA SER A 234 -13.67 -6.18 -9.68
C SER A 234 -13.87 -7.60 -10.22
N GLU A 235 -12.76 -8.34 -10.41
CA GLU A 235 -12.79 -9.76 -10.78
C GLU A 235 -12.77 -10.71 -9.56
N VAL A 236 -12.52 -10.19 -8.35
CA VAL A 236 -12.35 -11.02 -7.13
C VAL A 236 -13.46 -10.86 -6.10
N TYR A 237 -14.29 -9.83 -6.23
CA TYR A 237 -15.43 -9.53 -5.36
C TYR A 237 -16.64 -9.10 -6.17
N ASP A 238 -17.83 -9.44 -5.67
CA ASP A 238 -19.08 -8.86 -6.13
C ASP A 238 -19.23 -7.38 -5.69
N PRO A 239 -20.09 -6.58 -6.36
CA PRO A 239 -20.25 -5.16 -6.07
C PRO A 239 -20.71 -4.85 -4.64
N ASP A 240 -21.53 -5.70 -4.03
CA ASP A 240 -22.01 -5.48 -2.66
C ASP A 240 -20.85 -5.63 -1.68
N THR A 241 -20.06 -6.69 -1.83
CA THR A 241 -18.84 -6.91 -1.05
C THR A 241 -17.85 -5.75 -1.24
N LYS A 242 -17.60 -5.30 -2.47
CA LYS A 242 -16.73 -4.14 -2.74
C LYS A 242 -17.20 -2.87 -2.03
N THR A 243 -18.50 -2.61 -2.06
CA THR A 243 -19.10 -1.47 -1.35
C THR A 243 -18.88 -1.57 0.16
N GLN A 244 -19.03 -2.77 0.75
CA GLN A 244 -18.74 -2.97 2.18
C GLN A 244 -17.25 -2.75 2.49
N LEU A 245 -16.33 -3.27 1.66
CA LEU A 245 -14.89 -3.08 1.82
C LEU A 245 -14.49 -1.60 1.77
N CYS A 246 -15.11 -0.80 0.90
CA CYS A 246 -14.90 0.65 0.87
C CYS A 246 -15.31 1.30 2.21
N GLY A 247 -16.45 0.90 2.79
CA GLY A 247 -16.86 1.39 4.11
C GLY A 247 -15.93 0.96 5.25
N ILE A 248 -15.33 -0.23 5.16
CA ILE A 248 -14.28 -0.68 6.10
C ILE A 248 -13.06 0.22 5.97
N LEU A 249 -12.63 0.53 4.75
CA LEU A 249 -11.49 1.41 4.51
C LEU A 249 -11.74 2.83 5.01
N THR A 250 -12.95 3.37 4.83
CA THR A 250 -13.38 4.63 5.45
C THR A 250 -13.26 4.57 6.97
N SER A 251 -13.69 3.46 7.57
CA SER A 251 -13.57 3.22 9.01
C SER A 251 -12.10 3.13 9.45
N LEU A 252 -11.21 2.55 8.63
CA LEU A 252 -9.76 2.55 8.87
C LEU A 252 -9.15 3.95 8.79
N CYS A 253 -9.64 4.82 7.91
CA CYS A 253 -9.22 6.23 7.89
C CYS A 253 -9.56 6.92 9.22
N HIS A 254 -10.79 6.76 9.72
CA HIS A 254 -11.20 7.30 11.01
C HIS A 254 -10.38 6.72 12.18
N LEU A 255 -10.07 5.42 12.13
CA LEU A 255 -9.18 4.79 13.12
C LEU A 255 -7.78 5.43 13.10
N ALA A 256 -7.21 5.65 11.92
CA ALA A 256 -5.90 6.27 11.77
C ALA A 256 -5.87 7.69 12.37
N VAL A 257 -6.95 8.46 12.23
CA VAL A 257 -7.12 9.76 12.90
C VAL A 257 -7.13 9.59 14.43
N ALA A 258 -7.97 8.70 14.95
CA ALA A 258 -8.07 8.45 16.39
C ALA A 258 -6.74 7.98 17.01
N MET A 259 -6.02 7.10 16.31
CA MET A 259 -4.73 6.56 16.73
C MET A 259 -3.61 7.61 16.74
N THR A 260 -3.74 8.71 16.01
CA THR A 260 -2.67 9.72 15.92
C THR A 260 -2.33 10.33 17.28
N MET A 261 -3.35 10.67 18.09
CA MET A 261 -3.13 11.20 19.46
C MET A 261 -2.59 10.15 20.43
N LEU A 262 -3.06 8.90 20.29
CA LEU A 262 -2.56 7.78 21.08
C LEU A 262 -1.08 7.53 20.82
N LEU A 263 -0.70 7.41 19.56
CA LEU A 263 0.67 7.06 19.15
C LEU A 263 1.66 8.18 19.49
N THR A 264 1.28 9.45 19.32
CA THR A 264 2.13 10.57 19.75
C THR A 264 2.28 10.69 21.26
N THR A 265 1.34 10.14 22.04
CA THR A 265 1.45 10.06 23.50
C THR A 265 2.34 8.90 23.94
N LEU A 266 2.23 7.74 23.29
CA LEU A 266 3.02 6.55 23.63
C LEU A 266 4.46 6.62 23.11
N TYR A 267 4.65 7.17 21.91
CA TYR A 267 5.92 7.21 21.19
C TYR A 267 6.20 8.65 20.72
N PRO A 268 6.49 9.60 21.64
CA PRO A 268 6.80 10.97 21.28
C PRO A 268 8.04 11.02 20.38
N ASP A 269 8.12 12.02 19.51
CA ASP A 269 9.31 12.22 18.69
C ASP A 269 10.51 12.60 19.59
N SER A 270 11.66 11.99 19.33
CA SER A 270 12.92 12.16 20.06
C SER A 270 13.42 13.61 20.14
N GLY A 271 12.88 14.51 19.29
CA GLY A 271 13.12 15.96 19.34
C GLY A 271 12.39 16.71 20.46
N TYR A 272 11.34 16.13 21.07
CA TYR A 272 10.65 16.70 22.24
C TYR A 272 11.39 16.32 23.54
N LYS A 273 12.60 16.85 23.71
CA LYS A 273 13.25 16.87 25.02
C LYS A 273 12.59 17.93 25.89
N GLY A 274 11.77 17.49 26.83
CA GLY A 274 11.38 18.30 27.99
C GLY A 274 9.95 18.81 27.96
N VAL A 275 9.01 17.94 28.28
CA VAL A 275 7.95 18.31 29.21
C VAL A 275 7.90 17.18 30.22
N ALA A 276 8.22 17.48 31.49
CA ALA A 276 7.92 16.56 32.57
C ALA A 276 6.49 16.08 32.37
N THR A 277 6.28 14.77 32.23
CA THR A 277 5.00 14.20 31.84
C THR A 277 3.95 14.54 32.90
N ASP A 278 3.28 15.67 32.72
CA ASP A 278 2.23 16.12 33.62
C ASP A 278 1.13 15.06 33.54
N HIS A 279 0.97 14.35 34.65
CA HIS A 279 0.03 13.25 34.78
C HIS A 279 -1.39 13.70 34.43
N ARG A 280 -1.73 14.98 34.67
CA ARG A 280 -3.02 15.56 34.29
C ARG A 280 -3.18 15.66 32.77
N LEU A 281 -2.15 16.14 32.06
CA LEU A 281 -2.13 16.17 30.59
C LEU A 281 -2.27 14.78 29.98
N LEU A 282 -1.61 13.77 30.56
CA LEU A 282 -1.75 12.37 30.13
C LEU A 282 -3.17 11.85 30.35
N LEU A 283 -3.79 12.13 31.50
CA LEU A 283 -5.15 11.71 31.82
C LEU A 283 -6.18 12.37 30.90
N THR A 284 -6.04 13.67 30.62
CA THR A 284 -6.90 14.37 29.65
C THR A 284 -6.75 13.75 28.26
N ARG A 285 -5.51 13.53 27.79
CA ARG A 285 -5.26 12.86 26.50
C ARG A 285 -5.85 11.45 26.46
N ALA A 286 -5.74 10.68 27.54
CA ALA A 286 -6.34 9.34 27.63
C ALA A 286 -7.87 9.39 27.54
N GLY A 287 -8.51 10.39 28.15
CA GLY A 287 -9.94 10.65 28.02
C GLY A 287 -10.35 10.94 26.56
N ASP A 288 -9.62 11.84 25.89
CA ASP A 288 -9.88 12.19 24.48
C ASP A 288 -9.66 10.99 23.54
N ILE A 289 -8.61 10.21 23.77
CA ILE A 289 -8.34 8.98 23.01
C ILE A 289 -9.49 8.00 23.19
N LYS A 290 -9.93 7.77 24.43
CA LYS A 290 -11.04 6.87 24.73
C LYS A 290 -12.33 7.32 24.03
N ALA A 291 -12.65 8.62 24.08
CA ALA A 291 -13.83 9.17 23.41
C ALA A 291 -13.77 8.95 21.89
N ARG A 292 -12.60 9.17 21.26
CA ARG A 292 -12.42 8.97 19.81
C ARG A 292 -12.49 7.50 19.41
N LEU A 293 -11.93 6.60 20.20
CA LEU A 293 -12.02 5.15 19.96
C LEU A 293 -13.46 4.65 20.14
N ASN A 294 -14.18 5.12 21.16
CA ASN A 294 -15.60 4.80 21.34
C ASN A 294 -16.45 5.30 20.18
N TYR A 295 -16.20 6.52 19.69
CA TYR A 295 -16.89 7.07 18.52
C TYR A 295 -16.62 6.24 17.25
N TRP A 296 -15.37 5.85 17.03
CA TRP A 296 -15.01 4.94 15.94
C TRP A 296 -15.69 3.58 16.08
N GLU A 297 -15.73 3.05 17.31
CA GLU A 297 -16.41 1.81 17.63
C GLU A 297 -17.90 1.93 17.28
N GLU A 298 -18.60 2.98 17.71
CA GLU A 298 -20.01 3.23 17.37
C GLU A 298 -20.28 3.28 15.86
N ILE A 299 -19.41 3.95 15.08
CA ILE A 299 -19.48 3.94 13.61
C ILE A 299 -19.39 2.50 13.10
N ILE A 300 -18.44 1.70 13.58
CA ILE A 300 -18.33 0.30 13.14
C ILE A 300 -19.54 -0.52 13.55
N TRP A 301 -20.04 -0.38 14.78
CA TRP A 301 -21.21 -1.11 15.26
C TRP A 301 -22.47 -0.76 14.47
N SER A 302 -22.67 0.50 14.10
CA SER A 302 -23.84 0.92 13.31
C SER A 302 -23.81 0.40 11.87
N TYR A 303 -22.63 0.20 11.29
CA TYR A 303 -22.48 -0.18 9.87
C TYR A 303 -22.18 -1.67 9.65
N PHE A 304 -21.47 -2.35 10.55
CA PHE A 304 -20.77 -3.59 10.20
C PHE A 304 -21.15 -4.84 10.98
N LEU A 305 -21.47 -4.80 12.28
CA LEU A 305 -21.46 -6.06 13.05
C LEU A 305 -22.57 -7.05 12.64
N HIS A 306 -23.67 -6.57 12.05
CA HIS A 306 -24.70 -7.44 11.49
C HIS A 306 -24.34 -8.05 10.13
N LYS A 307 -23.44 -7.41 9.35
CA LYS A 307 -23.06 -7.83 7.99
C LYS A 307 -21.72 -8.57 7.94
N LEU A 308 -20.75 -8.18 8.78
CA LEU A 308 -19.41 -8.78 8.83
C LEU A 308 -19.42 -10.23 9.36
N LEU A 309 -20.34 -10.56 10.28
CA LEU A 309 -20.56 -11.93 10.78
C LEU A 309 -21.13 -12.87 9.70
N ILE A 310 -21.74 -12.32 8.65
CA ILE A 310 -22.25 -13.08 7.51
C ILE A 310 -21.14 -13.28 6.47
N ALA A 311 -20.29 -12.27 6.24
CA ALA A 311 -19.21 -12.32 5.24
C ALA A 311 -18.01 -13.19 5.66
N ILE A 312 -17.70 -13.33 6.95
CA ILE A 312 -16.57 -14.15 7.45
C ILE A 312 -16.93 -15.65 7.55
N ARG A 313 -18.16 -16.05 7.15
CA ARG A 313 -18.65 -17.44 7.16
C ARG A 313 -18.69 -18.13 5.79
N LEU A 314 -18.06 -17.56 4.77
CA LEU A 314 -17.81 -18.19 3.46
C LEU A 314 -16.32 -18.42 3.26
#